data_AF-A0A8R1DG48-F1
#
_entry.id   AF-A0A8R1DG48-F1
#
_cell.length_a   1.000
_cell.length_b   1.000
_cell.length_c   1.000
_cell.angle_alpha   90.00
_cell.angle_beta   90.00
_cell.angle_gamma   90.00
#
_symmetry.space_group_name_H-M   'P 1'
#
loop_
_entity.id
_entity.type
_entity.pdbx_description
1 polymer ?
#
loop_
_entity_poly.entity_id
_entity_poly.type
_entity_poly.pdbx_seq_one_letter_code
_entity_poly.pdbx_strand_id
1 'polypeptide(L)'
;MYSRGMVHNDKVELLDCQSEMLERWPFLQTEDVQLALFSPEDIALDPVALCQHLAIIAKDHGAQIYENNPVTEVHVGDEKQVYGVSTKMGFIETSHFVDAAGIGEDAVEYLQFLCSANVDEPIGTTVYTGMQHQKGGYVTDCTLSRLGEKKFFMVAPTIQQERVLVWMKKWQAILKSRVHVQDVTGAYTALDLIGPSSRYLMGDVTGLPMTSNDFPTFRCQEINIGMATGIRAISVTHCGELGWVIYVPNEVAQNVYEKVLEAGKEYSFQHAGYYTLRQLRIEKFYVYWGQDINATVTPVECGRLFRVDFSKDFIGKKALEEQVERGVSKRFVQLLIDGHDKETDPWPQGGETILKDGRPVGLTTSAAYGFTLGCQVCIGFVENKEFGVSTDFVSSGQIEIDIAGKRFPCRLNIHSPTLPMISSEHPLHYRPTQ
;
A
#
# COMPACT_ATOMS: atom_id res chain seq x y z
N MET A 1 -20.51 -9.90 -1.29
CA MET A 1 -20.51 -8.49 -0.83
C MET A 1 -21.89 -8.22 -0.24
N TYR A 2 -22.01 -7.71 0.99
CA TYR A 2 -23.28 -7.20 1.53
C TYR A 2 -23.16 -5.68 1.64
N SER A 3 -23.79 -4.96 0.72
CA SER A 3 -23.98 -3.51 0.82
C SER A 3 -25.43 -3.25 1.22
N ARG A 4 -25.64 -2.36 2.19
CA ARG A 4 -26.96 -1.86 2.56
C ARG A 4 -27.11 -0.49 1.92
N GLY A 5 -27.81 -0.41 0.80
CA GLY A 5 -28.17 0.83 0.13
C GLY A 5 -29.62 1.19 0.42
N MET A 6 -29.92 2.48 0.58
CA MET A 6 -31.27 3.01 0.68
C MET A 6 -31.48 3.88 -0.56
N VAL A 7 -32.44 3.51 -1.41
CA VAL A 7 -32.75 4.26 -2.63
C VAL A 7 -33.94 5.17 -2.33
N HIS A 8 -33.75 6.47 -2.52
CA HIS A 8 -34.78 7.51 -2.34
C HIS A 8 -35.33 7.94 -3.70
N ASN A 9 -35.78 6.99 -4.51
CA ASN A 9 -36.40 7.27 -5.79
C ASN A 9 -37.67 6.42 -5.94
N ASP A 10 -38.79 7.06 -6.30
CA ASP A 10 -40.12 6.46 -6.37
C ASP A 10 -40.38 5.69 -7.68
N LYS A 11 -39.44 5.77 -8.66
CA LYS A 11 -39.59 5.16 -9.99
C LYS A 11 -38.52 4.11 -10.30
N VAL A 12 -38.19 3.27 -9.32
CA VAL A 12 -37.17 2.24 -9.50
C VAL A 12 -37.82 0.91 -9.84
N GLU A 13 -37.26 0.21 -10.82
CA GLU A 13 -37.74 -1.08 -11.31
C GLU A 13 -36.69 -2.17 -11.05
N LEU A 14 -37.15 -3.38 -10.76
CA LEU A 14 -36.30 -4.56 -10.72
C LEU A 14 -36.48 -5.31 -12.03
N LEU A 15 -35.39 -5.55 -12.74
CA LEU A 15 -35.35 -6.32 -13.97
C LEU A 15 -34.72 -7.67 -13.66
N ASP A 16 -35.40 -8.76 -13.97
CA ASP A 16 -34.88 -10.14 -13.85
C ASP A 16 -34.70 -10.81 -15.23
N CYS A 17 -35.10 -10.12 -16.30
CA CYS A 17 -35.00 -10.58 -17.67
C CYS A 17 -33.79 -9.97 -18.39
N GLN A 18 -32.86 -10.80 -18.83
CA GLN A 18 -31.65 -10.37 -19.54
C GLN A 18 -31.96 -9.57 -20.81
N SER A 19 -32.96 -9.99 -21.60
CA SER A 19 -33.33 -9.28 -22.83
C SER A 19 -33.83 -7.87 -22.54
N GLU A 20 -34.58 -7.67 -21.46
CA GLU A 20 -35.06 -6.35 -21.05
C GLU A 20 -33.93 -5.48 -20.50
N MET A 21 -33.00 -6.08 -19.74
CA MET A 21 -31.80 -5.39 -19.30
C MET A 21 -30.96 -4.88 -20.49
N LEU A 22 -30.75 -5.73 -21.51
CA LEU A 22 -30.00 -5.38 -22.73
C LEU A 22 -30.75 -4.39 -23.63
N GLU A 23 -32.07 -4.43 -23.67
CA GLU A 23 -32.87 -3.43 -24.38
C GLU A 23 -32.69 -2.04 -23.76
N ARG A 24 -32.69 -1.96 -22.43
CA ARG A 24 -32.51 -0.69 -21.70
C ARG A 24 -31.06 -0.24 -21.63
N TRP A 25 -30.11 -1.17 -21.59
CA TRP A 25 -28.68 -0.88 -21.59
C TRP A 25 -27.90 -1.90 -22.45
N PRO A 26 -27.74 -1.63 -23.76
CA PRO A 26 -27.14 -2.58 -24.71
C PRO A 26 -25.69 -2.98 -24.43
N PHE A 27 -25.01 -2.25 -23.56
CA PHE A 27 -23.61 -2.50 -23.18
C PHE A 27 -23.49 -3.30 -21.86
N LEU A 28 -24.60 -3.76 -21.28
CA LEU A 28 -24.60 -4.47 -20.00
C LEU A 28 -24.12 -5.91 -20.23
N GLN A 29 -23.25 -6.41 -19.37
CA GLN A 29 -22.98 -7.85 -19.30
C GLN A 29 -24.01 -8.49 -18.39
N THR A 30 -24.86 -9.35 -18.94
CA THR A 30 -26.01 -9.94 -18.23
C THR A 30 -25.80 -11.39 -17.81
N GLU A 31 -24.64 -11.97 -18.13
CA GLU A 31 -24.36 -13.41 -18.03
C GLU A 31 -24.39 -13.92 -16.58
N ASP A 32 -24.02 -13.08 -15.61
CA ASP A 32 -23.99 -13.37 -14.18
C ASP A 32 -24.99 -12.52 -13.35
N VAL A 33 -25.81 -11.70 -14.01
CA VAL A 33 -26.77 -10.80 -13.36
C VAL A 33 -28.08 -11.56 -13.08
N GLN A 34 -28.35 -11.82 -11.80
CA GLN A 34 -29.62 -12.46 -11.38
C GLN A 34 -30.79 -11.48 -11.24
N LEU A 35 -30.50 -10.21 -10.97
CA LEU A 35 -31.47 -9.15 -10.77
C LEU A 35 -30.78 -7.80 -10.92
N ALA A 36 -31.31 -6.92 -11.76
CA ALA A 36 -30.82 -5.57 -11.95
C ALA A 36 -31.81 -4.57 -11.36
N LEU A 37 -31.29 -3.50 -10.77
CA LEU A 37 -32.09 -2.35 -10.33
C LEU A 37 -31.99 -1.27 -11.41
N PHE A 38 -33.08 -0.98 -12.09
CA PHE A 38 -33.17 0.09 -13.08
C PHE A 38 -33.75 1.35 -12.44
N SER A 39 -32.97 2.41 -12.45
CA SER A 39 -33.35 3.73 -11.97
C SER A 39 -33.33 4.69 -13.17
N PRO A 40 -34.48 5.09 -13.72
CA PRO A 40 -34.56 5.89 -14.95
C PRO A 40 -34.01 7.31 -14.79
N GLU A 41 -33.83 7.77 -13.55
CA GLU A 41 -33.26 9.08 -13.23
C GLU A 41 -31.78 8.99 -12.83
N ASP A 42 -31.24 7.78 -12.65
CA ASP A 42 -29.80 7.60 -12.49
C ASP A 42 -29.10 7.74 -13.84
N ILE A 43 -27.96 8.42 -13.79
CA ILE A 43 -27.16 8.72 -14.97
C ILE A 43 -25.83 7.98 -14.82
N ALA A 44 -25.52 7.15 -15.81
CA ALA A 44 -24.17 6.63 -16.02
C ALA A 44 -23.56 7.43 -17.17
N LEU A 45 -22.59 8.27 -16.86
CA LEU A 45 -21.88 9.12 -17.82
C LEU A 45 -20.40 8.77 -17.77
N ASP A 46 -19.76 8.70 -18.93
CA ASP A 46 -18.31 8.78 -19.01
C ASP A 46 -17.91 10.21 -18.59
N PRO A 47 -17.23 10.39 -17.44
CA PRO A 47 -16.90 11.72 -16.94
C PRO A 47 -15.93 12.44 -17.88
N VAL A 48 -15.05 11.72 -18.58
CA VAL A 48 -14.10 12.31 -19.53
C VAL A 48 -14.85 12.80 -20.76
N ALA A 49 -15.70 11.95 -21.35
CA ALA A 49 -16.50 12.34 -22.51
C ALA A 49 -17.45 13.50 -22.18
N LEU A 50 -18.06 13.50 -20.99
CA LEU A 50 -18.90 14.61 -20.52
C LEU A 50 -18.09 15.90 -20.39
N CYS A 51 -16.93 15.88 -19.73
CA CYS A 51 -16.07 17.06 -19.60
C CYS A 51 -15.60 17.58 -20.97
N GLN A 52 -15.25 16.69 -21.90
CA GLN A 52 -14.89 17.07 -23.27
C GLN A 52 -16.07 17.71 -24.01
N HIS A 53 -17.26 17.15 -23.87
CA HIS A 53 -18.45 17.71 -24.51
C HIS A 53 -18.83 19.07 -23.92
N LEU A 54 -18.78 19.21 -22.60
CA LEU A 54 -18.97 20.50 -21.91
C LEU A 54 -17.92 21.53 -22.35
N ALA A 55 -16.67 21.11 -22.54
CA ALA A 55 -15.61 21.98 -23.06
C ALA A 55 -15.89 22.45 -24.51
N ILE A 56 -16.43 21.58 -25.36
CA ILE A 56 -16.87 21.94 -26.72
C ILE A 56 -18.02 22.94 -26.65
N ILE A 57 -19.08 22.65 -25.88
CA ILE A 57 -20.23 23.55 -25.72
C ILE A 57 -19.77 24.90 -25.16
N ALA A 58 -18.86 24.91 -24.19
CA ALA A 58 -18.31 26.15 -23.64
C ALA A 58 -17.57 26.95 -24.71
N LYS A 59 -16.75 26.31 -25.56
CA LYS A 59 -16.09 26.95 -26.71
C LYS A 59 -17.09 27.55 -27.69
N ASP A 60 -18.16 26.82 -28.01
CA ASP A 60 -19.23 27.30 -28.90
C ASP A 60 -19.96 28.53 -28.33
N HIS A 61 -19.98 28.67 -27.00
CA HIS A 61 -20.51 29.84 -26.29
C HIS A 61 -19.45 30.92 -26.00
N GLY A 62 -18.27 30.82 -26.62
CA GLY A 62 -17.22 31.84 -26.58
C GLY A 62 -16.16 31.66 -25.49
N ALA A 63 -16.17 30.55 -24.73
CA ALA A 63 -15.09 30.25 -23.81
C ALA A 63 -13.81 29.92 -24.58
N GLN A 64 -12.67 30.43 -24.10
CA GLN A 64 -11.36 30.08 -24.63
C GLN A 64 -10.70 29.05 -23.72
N ILE A 65 -10.30 27.91 -24.29
CA ILE A 65 -9.63 26.83 -23.55
C ILE A 65 -8.23 26.67 -24.11
N TYR A 66 -7.24 26.88 -23.25
CA TYR A 66 -5.83 26.79 -23.58
C TYR A 66 -5.23 25.53 -22.96
N GLU A 67 -5.03 24.49 -23.77
CA GLU A 67 -4.38 23.25 -23.33
C GLU A 67 -2.86 23.39 -23.37
N ASN A 68 -2.15 22.61 -22.54
CA ASN A 68 -0.69 22.64 -22.43
C ASN A 68 -0.10 24.03 -22.08
N ASN A 69 -0.90 24.91 -21.47
CA ASN A 69 -0.48 26.25 -21.07
C ASN A 69 -0.55 26.38 -19.53
N PRO A 70 0.50 25.99 -18.80
CA PRO A 70 0.49 26.04 -17.34
C PRO A 70 0.42 27.48 -16.83
N VAL A 71 -0.40 27.71 -15.80
CA VAL A 71 -0.35 28.93 -15.00
C VAL A 71 0.94 28.91 -14.18
N THR A 72 1.78 29.92 -14.37
CA THR A 72 3.06 30.06 -13.66
C THR A 72 2.94 30.93 -12.42
N GLU A 73 2.00 31.87 -12.40
CA GLU A 73 1.79 32.78 -11.27
C GLU A 73 0.33 33.25 -11.22
N VAL A 74 -0.22 33.41 -10.02
CA VAL A 74 -1.54 33.99 -9.77
C VAL A 74 -1.35 35.36 -9.12
N HIS A 75 -1.89 36.40 -9.73
CA HIS A 75 -1.69 37.79 -9.30
C HIS A 75 -2.84 38.25 -8.43
N VAL A 76 -2.50 38.78 -7.25
CA VAL A 76 -3.45 39.17 -6.21
C VAL A 76 -3.26 40.64 -5.90
N GLY A 77 -4.37 41.39 -5.89
CA GLY A 77 -4.39 42.81 -5.56
C GLY A 77 -4.41 43.07 -4.05
N ASP A 78 -4.39 44.35 -3.68
CA ASP A 78 -4.26 44.80 -2.28
C ASP A 78 -5.42 44.33 -1.37
N GLU A 79 -6.62 44.11 -1.91
CA GLU A 79 -7.78 43.60 -1.17
C GLU A 79 -7.90 42.06 -1.23
N LYS A 80 -6.84 41.36 -1.65
CA LYS A 80 -6.74 39.90 -1.81
C LYS A 80 -7.61 39.28 -2.91
N GLN A 81 -8.07 40.08 -3.85
CA GLN A 81 -8.74 39.64 -5.08
C GLN A 81 -7.73 39.21 -6.12
N VAL A 82 -7.97 38.06 -6.76
CA VAL A 82 -7.19 37.67 -7.95
C VAL A 82 -7.61 38.57 -9.10
N TYR A 83 -6.64 39.19 -9.78
CA TYR A 83 -6.91 40.05 -10.95
C TYR A 83 -6.30 39.49 -12.25
N GLY A 84 -5.50 38.44 -12.19
CA GLY A 84 -4.94 37.83 -13.38
C GLY A 84 -4.01 36.66 -13.10
N VAL A 85 -3.59 35.99 -14.16
CA VAL A 85 -2.66 34.88 -14.12
C VAL A 85 -1.57 35.04 -15.18
N SER A 86 -0.32 34.75 -14.83
CA SER A 86 0.75 34.60 -15.81
C SER A 86 0.74 33.17 -16.35
N THR A 87 0.87 33.04 -17.66
CA THR A 87 1.05 31.76 -18.35
C THR A 87 2.24 31.83 -19.29
N LYS A 88 2.69 30.68 -19.81
CA LYS A 88 3.77 30.66 -20.82
C LYS A 88 3.38 31.39 -22.11
N MET A 89 2.09 31.49 -22.41
CA MET A 89 1.57 32.16 -23.62
C MET A 89 1.22 33.64 -23.38
N GLY A 90 1.40 34.15 -22.16
CA GLY A 90 1.13 35.54 -21.82
C GLY A 90 0.31 35.70 -20.54
N PHE A 91 0.07 36.96 -20.17
CA PHE A 91 -0.75 37.33 -19.03
C PHE A 91 -2.23 37.33 -19.42
N ILE A 92 -3.07 36.74 -18.57
CA ILE A 92 -4.53 36.72 -18.72
C ILE A 92 -5.12 37.47 -17.54
N GLU A 93 -5.69 38.64 -17.80
CA GLU A 93 -6.43 39.42 -16.80
C GLU A 93 -7.80 38.78 -16.56
N THR A 94 -8.19 38.66 -15.30
CA THR A 94 -9.52 38.15 -14.94
C THR A 94 -10.00 38.74 -13.62
N SER A 95 -11.27 39.11 -13.56
CA SER A 95 -11.91 39.55 -12.32
C SER A 95 -12.37 38.38 -11.44
N HIS A 96 -12.44 37.17 -11.99
CA HIS A 96 -12.91 35.97 -11.30
C HIS A 96 -11.97 34.80 -11.61
N PHE A 97 -11.42 34.20 -10.55
CA PHE A 97 -10.50 33.08 -10.65
C PHE A 97 -11.11 31.86 -9.95
N VAL A 98 -11.23 30.76 -10.68
CA VAL A 98 -11.65 29.46 -10.16
C VAL A 98 -10.49 28.52 -10.36
N ASP A 99 -9.83 28.12 -9.27
CA ASP A 99 -8.87 27.03 -9.32
C ASP A 99 -9.61 25.70 -9.21
N ALA A 100 -9.62 24.94 -10.31
CA ALA A 100 -10.14 23.58 -10.37
C ALA A 100 -9.03 22.53 -10.50
N ALA A 101 -7.75 22.94 -10.48
CA ALA A 101 -6.58 22.07 -10.66
C ALA A 101 -5.87 21.75 -9.34
N GLY A 102 -6.10 22.56 -8.29
CA GLY A 102 -5.48 22.42 -6.99
C GLY A 102 -4.07 23.03 -6.95
N ILE A 103 -3.86 24.05 -6.13
CA ILE A 103 -2.54 24.67 -5.93
C ILE A 103 -1.65 23.75 -5.08
N GLY A 104 -0.68 23.08 -5.72
CA GLY A 104 0.33 22.27 -5.03
C GLY A 104 1.60 23.05 -4.67
N GLU A 105 1.80 23.36 -3.39
CA GLU A 105 3.13 23.67 -2.84
C GLU A 105 4.07 22.46 -2.92
N ASP A 106 5.32 22.63 -2.48
CA ASP A 106 6.33 21.58 -2.51
C ASP A 106 5.96 20.38 -1.62
N ALA A 107 5.32 19.38 -2.23
CA ALA A 107 4.98 18.12 -1.58
C ALA A 107 6.22 17.34 -1.12
N VAL A 108 7.38 17.57 -1.75
CA VAL A 108 8.63 16.88 -1.40
C VAL A 108 9.09 17.35 -0.02
N GLU A 109 9.21 18.66 0.22
CA GLU A 109 9.65 19.20 1.51
C GLU A 109 8.74 18.71 2.66
N TYR A 110 7.43 18.79 2.45
CA TYR A 110 6.44 18.32 3.42
C TYR A 110 6.59 16.83 3.74
N LEU A 111 6.66 15.97 2.70
CA LEU A 111 6.81 14.53 2.89
C LEU A 111 8.19 14.15 3.43
N GLN A 112 9.25 14.89 3.09
CA GLN A 112 10.60 14.70 3.64
C GLN A 112 10.63 14.94 5.15
N PHE A 113 9.84 15.89 5.66
CA PHE A 113 9.77 16.12 7.10
C PHE A 113 8.89 15.08 7.83
N LEU A 114 7.84 14.57 7.18
CA LEU A 114 6.92 13.58 7.76
C LEU A 114 7.50 12.16 7.77
N CYS A 115 8.25 11.81 6.74
CA CYS A 115 8.74 10.46 6.49
C CYS A 115 10.20 10.33 6.92
N SER A 116 10.61 9.16 7.42
CA SER A 116 12.01 8.90 7.81
C SER A 116 12.91 8.56 6.63
N ALA A 117 12.42 7.93 5.57
CA ALA A 117 13.19 7.65 4.36
C ALA A 117 13.31 8.88 3.45
N ASN A 118 14.33 8.92 2.58
CA ASN A 118 14.39 9.87 1.48
C ASN A 118 13.23 9.63 0.51
N VAL A 119 12.35 10.61 0.34
CA VAL A 119 11.22 10.53 -0.60
C VAL A 119 11.44 11.37 -1.87
N ASP A 120 12.53 12.15 -1.91
CA ASP A 120 12.95 12.89 -3.10
C ASP A 120 13.73 11.99 -4.05
N GLU A 121 13.02 11.00 -4.58
CA GLU A 121 13.53 10.03 -5.55
C GLU A 121 12.97 10.33 -6.94
N PRO A 122 13.57 9.83 -8.05
CA PRO A 122 13.05 10.06 -9.39
C PRO A 122 11.56 9.68 -9.54
N ILE A 123 10.83 10.39 -10.41
CA ILE A 123 9.43 10.07 -10.75
C ILE A 123 9.34 8.61 -11.20
N GLY A 124 8.28 7.92 -10.76
CA GLY A 124 8.09 6.49 -10.93
C GLY A 124 8.73 5.64 -9.82
N THR A 125 9.44 6.24 -8.86
CA THR A 125 9.97 5.52 -7.69
C THR A 125 8.92 5.35 -6.61
N THR A 126 8.89 4.17 -5.99
CA THR A 126 8.12 3.89 -4.78
C THR A 126 9.04 3.70 -3.59
N VAL A 127 8.86 4.48 -2.54
CA VAL A 127 9.65 4.40 -1.31
C VAL A 127 8.82 3.79 -0.20
N TYR A 128 9.30 2.72 0.42
CA TYR A 128 8.73 2.26 1.69
C TYR A 128 9.34 3.06 2.85
N THR A 129 8.51 3.69 3.66
CA THR A 129 8.94 4.61 4.72
C THR A 129 8.03 4.52 5.95
N GLY A 130 8.50 5.05 7.07
CA GLY A 130 7.67 5.28 8.26
C GLY A 130 7.50 6.75 8.55
N MET A 131 6.36 7.10 9.16
CA MET A 131 6.20 8.37 9.85
C MET A 131 6.34 8.12 11.35
N GLN A 132 7.29 8.80 11.99
CA GLN A 132 7.52 8.67 13.43
C GLN A 132 6.93 9.83 14.20
N HIS A 133 6.61 9.60 15.47
CA HIS A 133 6.37 10.69 16.41
C HIS A 133 7.69 11.09 17.10
N GLN A 134 7.65 12.13 17.93
CA GLN A 134 8.84 12.75 18.53
C GLN A 134 9.69 11.81 19.40
N LYS A 135 9.16 10.65 19.81
CA LYS A 135 9.93 9.63 20.58
C LYS A 135 10.42 8.47 19.69
N GLY A 136 10.32 8.59 18.37
CA GLY A 136 10.84 7.62 17.39
C GLY A 136 9.92 6.43 17.07
N GLY A 137 8.77 6.29 17.73
CA GLY A 137 7.83 5.20 17.43
C GLY A 137 7.01 5.45 16.16
N TYR A 138 6.53 4.38 15.53
CA TYR A 138 5.73 4.47 14.30
C TYR A 138 4.33 5.03 14.54
N VAL A 139 4.04 6.19 13.96
CA VAL A 139 2.65 6.63 13.76
C VAL A 139 2.00 5.74 12.70
N THR A 140 2.73 5.52 11.60
CA THR A 140 2.36 4.62 10.50
C THR A 140 3.59 4.19 9.72
N ASP A 141 3.51 3.06 9.02
CA ASP A 141 4.36 2.73 7.88
C ASP A 141 3.55 2.85 6.59
N CYS A 142 4.21 3.19 5.49
CA CYS A 142 3.53 3.37 4.20
C CYS A 142 4.49 3.18 3.03
N THR A 143 3.92 3.06 1.84
CA THR A 143 4.65 3.27 0.59
C THR A 143 4.24 4.59 -0.03
N LEU A 144 5.21 5.31 -0.59
CA LEU A 144 5.03 6.56 -1.31
C LEU A 144 5.54 6.41 -2.73
N SER A 145 4.63 6.47 -3.69
CA SER A 145 4.97 6.47 -5.12
C SER A 145 5.00 7.89 -5.65
N ARG A 146 6.15 8.34 -6.16
CA ARG A 146 6.27 9.66 -6.80
C ARG A 146 5.70 9.58 -8.22
N LEU A 147 4.54 10.19 -8.43
CA LEU A 147 3.83 10.19 -9.71
C LEU A 147 4.21 11.38 -10.60
N GLY A 148 4.79 12.43 -10.01
CA GLY A 148 5.22 13.64 -10.70
C GLY A 148 6.10 14.48 -9.79
N GLU A 149 6.51 15.67 -10.24
CA GLU A 149 7.41 16.54 -9.48
C GLU A 149 6.89 16.81 -8.05
N LYS A 150 5.58 17.06 -7.93
CA LYS A 150 4.88 17.37 -6.66
C LYS A 150 3.67 16.47 -6.38
N LYS A 151 3.56 15.32 -7.07
CA LYS A 151 2.40 14.42 -6.97
C LYS A 151 2.86 13.08 -6.41
N PHE A 152 2.23 12.65 -5.32
CA PHE A 152 2.53 11.40 -4.64
C PHE A 152 1.27 10.57 -4.44
N PHE A 153 1.42 9.24 -4.47
CA PHE A 153 0.39 8.29 -4.10
C PHE A 153 0.86 7.50 -2.89
N MET A 154 0.10 7.60 -1.79
CA MET A 154 0.42 6.97 -0.52
C MET A 154 -0.46 5.74 -0.31
N VAL A 155 0.16 4.64 0.11
CA VAL A 155 -0.55 3.44 0.55
C VAL A 155 -0.09 3.11 1.96
N ALA A 156 -1.04 3.08 2.88
CA ALA A 156 -0.81 2.74 4.29
C ALA A 156 -1.75 1.58 4.70
N PRO A 157 -1.47 0.89 5.82
CA PRO A 157 -2.32 -0.21 6.28
C PRO A 157 -3.78 0.21 6.53
N THR A 158 -4.73 -0.63 6.12
CA THR A 158 -6.17 -0.32 6.02
C THR A 158 -6.77 0.26 7.31
N ILE A 159 -6.40 -0.23 8.48
CA ILE A 159 -6.95 0.21 9.78
C ILE A 159 -6.47 1.61 10.22
N GLN A 160 -5.65 2.28 9.41
CA GLN A 160 -5.00 3.54 9.78
C GLN A 160 -5.48 4.76 9.01
N GLN A 161 -6.45 4.63 8.10
CA GLN A 161 -6.95 5.72 7.24
C GLN A 161 -7.10 7.05 7.99
N GLU A 162 -7.95 7.09 9.02
CA GLU A 162 -8.16 8.30 9.82
C GLU A 162 -6.92 8.77 10.58
N ARG A 163 -6.13 7.84 11.11
CA ARG A 163 -4.89 8.16 11.85
C ARG A 163 -3.89 8.89 10.96
N VAL A 164 -3.68 8.39 9.73
CA VAL A 164 -2.77 8.97 8.76
C VAL A 164 -3.27 10.36 8.33
N LEU A 165 -4.55 10.47 7.99
CA LEU A 165 -5.14 11.75 7.58
C LEU A 165 -5.05 12.81 8.68
N VAL A 166 -5.37 12.46 9.92
CA VAL A 166 -5.27 13.37 11.08
C VAL A 166 -3.82 13.77 11.32
N TRP A 167 -2.87 12.83 11.23
CA TRP A 167 -1.46 13.12 11.40
C TRP A 167 -0.94 14.10 10.34
N MET A 168 -1.27 13.85 9.07
CA MET A 168 -0.88 14.73 7.98
C MET A 168 -1.54 16.12 8.14
N LYS A 169 -2.86 16.20 8.30
CA LYS A 169 -3.55 17.49 8.49
C LYS A 169 -3.03 18.30 9.67
N LYS A 170 -2.67 17.64 10.78
CA LYS A 170 -2.03 18.29 11.92
C LYS A 170 -0.71 18.95 11.53
N TRP A 171 0.18 18.22 10.86
CA TRP A 171 1.49 18.77 10.48
C TRP A 171 1.40 19.77 9.35
N GLN A 172 0.45 19.60 8.44
CA GLN A 172 0.09 20.61 7.45
C GLN A 172 -0.22 21.95 8.12
N ALA A 173 -1.06 21.94 9.18
CA ALA A 173 -1.39 23.16 9.93
C ALA A 173 -0.19 23.75 10.68
N ILE A 174 0.64 22.91 11.32
CA ILE A 174 1.84 23.36 12.07
C ILE A 174 2.88 23.99 11.14
N LEU A 175 3.14 23.34 10.01
CA LEU A 175 4.12 23.78 9.02
C LEU A 175 3.58 24.88 8.10
N LYS A 176 2.28 25.19 8.19
CA LYS A 176 1.56 26.08 7.26
C LYS A 176 1.71 25.66 5.80
N SER A 177 1.82 24.37 5.55
CA SER A 177 1.96 23.79 4.22
C SER A 177 0.62 23.83 3.47
N ARG A 178 0.65 24.20 2.18
CA ARG A 178 -0.52 24.18 1.30
C ARG A 178 -0.69 22.87 0.53
N VAL A 179 0.09 21.83 0.86
CA VAL A 179 -0.05 20.51 0.22
C VAL A 179 -1.47 19.97 0.39
N HIS A 180 -2.13 19.63 -0.72
CA HIS A 180 -3.44 19.02 -0.66
C HIS A 180 -3.33 17.53 -0.30
N VAL A 181 -3.97 17.11 0.79
CA VAL A 181 -4.04 15.70 1.21
C VAL A 181 -5.46 15.21 0.99
N GLN A 182 -5.64 14.37 -0.02
CA GLN A 182 -6.92 13.76 -0.37
C GLN A 182 -6.93 12.28 -0.01
N ASP A 183 -8.01 11.84 0.63
CA ASP A 183 -8.28 10.43 0.81
C ASP A 183 -8.94 9.87 -0.43
N VAL A 184 -8.26 8.91 -1.07
CA VAL A 184 -8.72 8.21 -2.28
C VAL A 184 -8.97 6.72 -2.02
N THR A 185 -9.04 6.31 -0.75
CA THR A 185 -9.22 4.90 -0.36
C THR A 185 -10.47 4.29 -1.00
N GLY A 186 -11.57 5.06 -1.07
CA GLY A 186 -12.83 4.63 -1.68
C GLY A 186 -12.86 4.71 -3.22
N ALA A 187 -11.79 5.16 -3.88
CA ALA A 187 -11.76 5.31 -5.33
C ALA A 187 -11.16 4.10 -6.06
N TYR A 188 -10.41 3.24 -5.35
CA TYR A 188 -9.63 2.17 -5.95
C TYR A 188 -9.90 0.82 -5.31
N THR A 189 -9.96 -0.21 -6.15
CA THR A 189 -9.81 -1.61 -5.76
C THR A 189 -8.36 -2.01 -5.96
N ALA A 190 -7.72 -2.53 -4.91
CA ALA A 190 -6.37 -3.07 -4.98
C ALA A 190 -6.42 -4.57 -5.28
N LEU A 191 -5.73 -5.00 -6.35
CA LEU A 191 -5.52 -6.41 -6.67
C LEU A 191 -4.03 -6.72 -6.56
N ASP A 192 -3.68 -7.78 -5.86
CA ASP A 192 -2.29 -8.21 -5.65
C ASP A 192 -2.01 -9.44 -6.52
N LEU A 193 -1.14 -9.27 -7.53
CA LEU A 193 -0.74 -10.34 -8.45
C LEU A 193 0.64 -10.82 -8.04
N ILE A 194 0.67 -11.93 -7.30
CA ILE A 194 1.87 -12.46 -6.65
C ILE A 194 2.23 -13.82 -7.22
N GLY A 195 3.53 -14.04 -7.35
CA GLY A 195 4.13 -15.34 -7.60
C GLY A 195 5.11 -15.30 -8.75
N PRO A 196 5.85 -16.37 -9.00
CA PRO A 196 6.87 -16.41 -10.04
C PRO A 196 6.30 -16.24 -11.45
N SER A 197 5.05 -16.69 -11.69
CA SER A 197 4.37 -16.52 -12.98
C SER A 197 3.70 -15.15 -13.14
N SER A 198 3.66 -14.32 -12.09
CA SER A 198 2.99 -13.01 -12.13
C SER A 198 3.52 -12.11 -13.26
N ARG A 199 4.82 -12.20 -13.57
CA ARG A 199 5.46 -11.43 -14.64
C ARG A 199 4.89 -11.75 -16.02
N TYR A 200 4.68 -13.02 -16.34
CA TYR A 200 4.14 -13.42 -17.64
C TYR A 200 2.67 -13.07 -17.74
N LEU A 201 1.90 -13.37 -16.69
CA LEU A 201 0.50 -12.97 -16.61
C LEU A 201 0.33 -11.45 -16.79
N MET A 202 1.14 -10.65 -16.09
CA MET A 202 1.14 -9.20 -16.25
C MET A 202 1.58 -8.77 -17.65
N GLY A 203 2.52 -9.47 -18.27
CA GLY A 203 2.92 -9.24 -19.66
C GLY A 203 1.77 -9.46 -20.64
N ASP A 204 1.03 -10.56 -20.49
CA ASP A 204 -0.08 -10.90 -21.38
C ASP A 204 -1.26 -9.96 -21.24
N VAL A 205 -1.64 -9.60 -20.00
CA VAL A 205 -2.82 -8.76 -19.75
C VAL A 205 -2.58 -7.28 -20.05
N THR A 206 -1.32 -6.84 -20.12
CA THR A 206 -0.96 -5.44 -20.39
C THR A 206 -0.35 -5.21 -21.77
N GLY A 207 0.22 -6.24 -22.39
CA GLY A 207 1.03 -6.12 -23.61
C GLY A 207 2.39 -5.43 -23.39
N LEU A 208 2.79 -5.18 -22.14
CA LEU A 208 4.05 -4.51 -21.81
C LEU A 208 5.09 -5.51 -21.28
N PRO A 209 6.39 -5.27 -21.53
CA PRO A 209 7.44 -6.08 -20.93
C PRO A 209 7.50 -5.83 -19.41
N MET A 210 7.50 -6.91 -18.63
CA MET A 210 7.45 -6.88 -17.15
C MET A 210 8.79 -7.32 -16.52
N THR A 211 9.89 -7.17 -17.25
CA THR A 211 11.22 -7.64 -16.81
C THR A 211 11.77 -6.80 -15.66
N SER A 212 12.84 -7.28 -15.03
CA SER A 212 13.61 -6.55 -14.01
C SER A 212 14.16 -5.20 -14.52
N ASN A 213 14.37 -5.06 -15.83
CA ASN A 213 14.83 -3.84 -16.47
C ASN A 213 13.68 -2.90 -16.82
N ASP A 214 12.56 -3.44 -17.31
CA ASP A 214 11.42 -2.64 -17.79
C ASP A 214 10.51 -2.16 -16.64
N PHE A 215 10.28 -3.04 -15.66
CA PHE A 215 9.51 -2.73 -14.46
C PHE A 215 10.24 -3.24 -13.19
N PRO A 216 11.31 -2.54 -12.76
CA PRO A 216 12.05 -2.89 -11.56
C PRO A 216 11.21 -2.85 -10.28
N THR A 217 11.64 -3.58 -9.24
CA THR A 217 11.06 -3.49 -7.89
C THR A 217 11.15 -2.07 -7.35
N PHE A 218 10.18 -1.66 -6.51
CA PHE A 218 10.07 -0.30 -5.98
C PHE A 218 9.91 0.76 -7.08
N ARG A 219 9.16 0.40 -8.13
CA ARG A 219 8.67 1.31 -9.15
C ARG A 219 7.15 1.34 -9.20
N CYS A 220 6.63 2.44 -9.71
CA CYS A 220 5.23 2.68 -9.98
C CYS A 220 5.10 3.12 -11.44
N GLN A 221 4.16 2.52 -12.18
CA GLN A 221 3.88 2.83 -13.56
C GLN A 221 2.37 2.80 -13.80
N GLU A 222 1.91 3.49 -14.84
CA GLU A 222 0.55 3.33 -15.34
C GLU A 222 0.52 2.25 -16.41
N ILE A 223 -0.44 1.35 -16.30
CA ILE A 223 -0.66 0.22 -17.21
C ILE A 223 -2.11 0.21 -17.68
N ASN A 224 -2.38 -0.56 -18.73
CA ASN A 224 -3.73 -0.77 -19.24
C ASN A 224 -4.05 -2.27 -19.18
N ILE A 225 -5.26 -2.63 -18.79
CA ILE A 225 -5.75 -4.02 -18.80
C ILE A 225 -7.19 -4.00 -19.31
N GLY A 226 -7.45 -4.72 -20.41
CA GLY A 226 -8.76 -4.70 -21.05
C GLY A 226 -9.14 -3.29 -21.51
N MET A 227 -10.32 -2.81 -21.08
CA MET A 227 -10.79 -1.45 -21.40
C MET A 227 -10.34 -0.40 -20.36
N ALA A 228 -9.76 -0.84 -19.25
CA ALA A 228 -9.30 0.06 -18.21
C ALA A 228 -7.91 0.61 -18.56
N THR A 229 -7.80 1.93 -18.59
CA THR A 229 -6.56 2.66 -18.87
C THR A 229 -6.07 3.42 -17.66
N GLY A 230 -4.76 3.66 -17.57
CA GLY A 230 -4.17 4.43 -16.47
C GLY A 230 -4.25 3.74 -15.11
N ILE A 231 -4.32 2.40 -15.09
CA ILE A 231 -4.28 1.61 -13.85
C ILE A 231 -2.90 1.80 -13.23
N ARG A 232 -2.85 2.14 -11.95
CA ARG A 232 -1.57 2.30 -11.27
C ARG A 232 -1.06 0.95 -10.80
N ALA A 233 0.08 0.51 -11.33
CA ALA A 233 0.78 -0.68 -10.88
C ALA A 233 1.99 -0.30 -10.02
N ILE A 234 2.18 -0.99 -8.91
CA ILE A 234 3.32 -0.80 -8.00
C ILE A 234 4.04 -2.14 -7.84
N SER A 235 5.33 -2.19 -8.19
CA SER A 235 6.18 -3.38 -8.07
C SER A 235 6.72 -3.54 -6.64
N VAL A 236 5.82 -3.75 -5.68
CA VAL A 236 6.11 -4.02 -4.28
C VAL A 236 5.01 -4.90 -3.71
N THR A 237 5.36 -6.00 -3.04
CA THR A 237 4.41 -6.90 -2.37
C THR A 237 4.76 -7.01 -0.88
N HIS A 238 3.77 -7.21 -0.01
CA HIS A 238 4.00 -7.44 1.43
C HIS A 238 4.26 -8.93 1.76
N CYS A 239 4.53 -9.76 0.76
CA CYS A 239 4.78 -11.20 0.94
C CYS A 239 6.19 -11.63 0.51
N GLY A 240 7.00 -10.71 -0.03
CA GLY A 240 8.39 -10.97 -0.41
C GLY A 240 8.56 -11.85 -1.65
N GLU A 241 7.47 -12.11 -2.37
CA GLU A 241 7.44 -12.78 -3.66
C GLU A 241 7.33 -11.75 -4.79
N LEU A 242 7.77 -12.14 -6.00
CA LEU A 242 7.60 -11.31 -7.19
C LEU A 242 6.12 -10.99 -7.40
N GLY A 243 5.82 -9.73 -7.71
CA GLY A 243 4.45 -9.33 -8.00
C GLY A 243 4.25 -7.83 -8.06
N TRP A 244 3.00 -7.46 -8.34
CA TRP A 244 2.54 -6.09 -8.39
C TRP A 244 1.20 -5.95 -7.68
N VAL A 245 1.07 -4.85 -6.94
CA VAL A 245 -0.25 -4.38 -6.51
C VAL A 245 -0.74 -3.40 -7.55
N ILE A 246 -1.89 -3.68 -8.15
CA ILE A 246 -2.55 -2.78 -9.10
C ILE A 246 -3.75 -2.09 -8.43
N TYR A 247 -3.84 -0.79 -8.59
CA TYR A 247 -4.91 0.05 -8.06
C TYR A 247 -5.83 0.44 -9.21
N VAL A 248 -6.95 -0.26 -9.29
CA VAL A 248 -7.92 -0.16 -10.37
C VAL A 248 -9.07 0.75 -9.93
N PRO A 249 -9.48 1.76 -10.71
CA PRO A 249 -10.70 2.51 -10.43
C PRO A 249 -11.89 1.56 -10.26
N ASN A 250 -12.72 1.81 -9.25
CA ASN A 250 -13.78 0.88 -8.85
C ASN A 250 -14.77 0.57 -9.97
N GLU A 251 -15.02 1.53 -10.85
CA GLU A 251 -15.97 1.45 -11.96
C GLU A 251 -15.58 0.37 -12.99
N VAL A 252 -14.29 0.03 -13.06
CA VAL A 252 -13.74 -0.94 -14.03
C VAL A 252 -13.05 -2.13 -13.36
N ALA A 253 -13.11 -2.22 -12.03
CA ALA A 253 -12.43 -3.25 -11.26
C ALA A 253 -12.85 -4.68 -11.63
N GLN A 254 -14.15 -4.89 -11.86
CA GLN A 254 -14.68 -6.20 -12.28
C GLN A 254 -14.10 -6.64 -13.62
N ASN A 255 -14.11 -5.76 -14.63
CA ASN A 255 -13.56 -6.05 -15.95
C ASN A 255 -12.07 -6.44 -15.88
N VAL A 256 -11.27 -5.67 -15.14
CA VAL A 256 -9.84 -5.96 -14.96
C VAL A 256 -9.63 -7.30 -14.26
N TYR A 257 -10.39 -7.57 -13.20
CA TYR A 257 -10.31 -8.82 -12.46
C TYR A 257 -10.64 -10.03 -13.34
N GLU A 258 -11.70 -9.98 -14.13
CA GLU A 258 -12.08 -11.05 -15.06
C GLU A 258 -11.02 -11.28 -16.13
N LYS A 259 -10.42 -10.21 -16.67
CA LYS A 259 -9.33 -10.32 -17.65
C LYS A 259 -8.09 -10.98 -17.07
N VAL A 260 -7.75 -10.64 -15.83
CA VAL A 260 -6.66 -11.30 -15.10
C VAL A 260 -6.97 -12.78 -14.84
N LEU A 261 -8.19 -13.12 -14.45
CA LEU A 261 -8.59 -14.52 -14.24
C LEU A 261 -8.57 -15.34 -15.54
N GLU A 262 -9.04 -14.77 -16.63
CA GLU A 262 -9.07 -15.41 -17.94
C GLU A 262 -7.66 -15.77 -18.41
N ALA A 263 -6.74 -14.80 -18.42
CA ALA A 263 -5.34 -15.03 -18.76
C ALA A 263 -4.62 -15.91 -17.72
N GLY A 264 -4.99 -15.79 -16.44
CA GLY A 264 -4.41 -16.55 -15.34
C GLY A 264 -4.60 -18.07 -15.45
N LYS A 265 -5.57 -18.55 -16.24
CA LYS A 265 -5.80 -19.99 -16.48
C LYS A 265 -4.56 -20.68 -17.04
N GLU A 266 -3.81 -20.03 -17.91
CA GLU A 266 -2.56 -20.57 -18.49
C GLU A 266 -1.47 -20.76 -17.44
N TYR A 267 -1.49 -19.94 -16.38
CA TYR A 267 -0.48 -19.88 -15.33
C TYR A 267 -0.85 -20.63 -14.06
N SER A 268 -1.94 -21.41 -14.08
CA SER A 268 -2.51 -22.04 -12.87
C SER A 268 -2.75 -21.03 -11.75
N PHE A 269 -3.22 -19.83 -12.12
CA PHE A 269 -3.54 -18.76 -11.17
C PHE A 269 -4.58 -19.24 -10.16
N GLN A 270 -4.38 -18.90 -8.89
CA GLN A 270 -5.29 -19.25 -7.80
C GLN A 270 -5.55 -18.06 -6.91
N HIS A 271 -6.76 -18.02 -6.34
CA HIS A 271 -7.08 -17.09 -5.27
C HIS A 271 -6.36 -17.49 -3.99
N ALA A 272 -5.73 -16.50 -3.37
CA ALA A 272 -5.16 -16.61 -2.04
C ALA A 272 -5.87 -15.64 -1.09
N GLY A 273 -6.19 -16.13 0.10
CA GLY A 273 -6.80 -15.32 1.15
C GLY A 273 -5.77 -14.59 2.00
N TYR A 274 -6.26 -13.75 2.91
CA TYR A 274 -5.42 -13.02 3.86
C TYR A 274 -4.51 -13.92 4.71
N TYR A 275 -4.93 -15.13 5.08
CA TYR A 275 -4.09 -16.05 5.85
C TYR A 275 -2.84 -16.49 5.10
N THR A 276 -2.92 -16.67 3.77
CA THR A 276 -1.75 -16.96 2.94
C THR A 276 -0.77 -15.80 2.96
N LEU A 277 -1.24 -14.57 2.74
CA LEU A 277 -0.39 -13.37 2.81
C LEU A 277 0.26 -13.20 4.19
N ARG A 278 -0.52 -13.46 5.26
CA ARG A 278 -0.03 -13.44 6.63
C ARG A 278 1.07 -14.49 6.87
N GLN A 279 0.95 -15.70 6.30
CA GLN A 279 2.00 -16.72 6.41
C GLN A 279 3.27 -16.30 5.69
N LEU A 280 3.17 -15.89 4.42
CA LEU A 280 4.30 -15.47 3.60
C LEU A 280 5.09 -14.34 4.25
N ARG A 281 4.39 -13.31 4.74
CA ARG A 281 5.06 -12.16 5.37
C ARG A 281 5.76 -12.54 6.68
N ILE A 282 5.20 -13.46 7.48
CA ILE A 282 5.82 -13.92 8.74
C ILE A 282 7.09 -14.72 8.42
N GLU A 283 7.03 -15.60 7.42
CA GLU A 283 8.17 -16.38 6.96
C GLU A 283 9.33 -15.49 6.48
N LYS A 284 9.01 -14.40 5.76
CA LYS A 284 9.98 -13.39 5.26
C LYS A 284 10.42 -12.38 6.33
N PHE A 285 9.96 -12.54 7.57
CA PHE A 285 10.28 -11.65 8.69
C PHE A 285 9.80 -10.20 8.48
N TYR A 286 8.66 -10.02 7.80
CA TYR A 286 8.04 -8.71 7.55
C TYR A 286 7.11 -8.32 8.69
N VAL A 287 7.24 -7.06 9.11
CA VAL A 287 6.41 -6.44 10.14
C VAL A 287 5.07 -6.01 9.56
N TYR A 288 4.04 -6.03 10.38
CA TYR A 288 2.71 -5.52 10.10
C TYR A 288 2.30 -4.51 11.17
N TRP A 289 1.90 -3.32 10.76
CA TRP A 289 1.49 -2.30 11.72
C TRP A 289 0.20 -2.68 12.45
N GLY A 290 0.16 -2.38 13.74
CA GLY A 290 -0.93 -2.74 14.64
C GLY A 290 -0.76 -4.14 15.25
N GLN A 291 0.20 -4.93 14.76
CA GLN A 291 0.59 -6.23 15.32
C GLN A 291 2.06 -6.19 15.79
N ASP A 292 2.99 -5.99 14.86
CA ASP A 292 4.44 -6.02 15.15
C ASP A 292 5.04 -4.64 15.37
N ILE A 293 4.54 -3.61 14.67
CA ILE A 293 4.97 -2.22 14.87
C ILE A 293 3.78 -1.34 15.20
N ASN A 294 4.02 -0.31 16.02
CA ASN A 294 3.04 0.68 16.43
C ASN A 294 3.77 1.88 17.05
N ALA A 295 3.05 2.80 17.70
CA ALA A 295 3.61 3.99 18.33
C ALA A 295 4.55 3.72 19.53
N THR A 296 4.78 2.46 19.91
CA THR A 296 5.73 2.09 20.97
C THR A 296 6.96 1.34 20.46
N VAL A 297 7.02 1.11 19.14
CA VAL A 297 8.10 0.38 18.49
C VAL A 297 8.83 1.32 17.55
N THR A 298 10.16 1.34 17.61
CA THR A 298 10.99 2.19 16.75
C THR A 298 11.64 1.39 15.60
N PRO A 299 12.09 2.05 14.52
CA PRO A 299 12.90 1.43 13.48
C PRO A 299 14.16 0.72 14.00
N VAL A 300 14.76 1.21 15.10
CA VAL A 300 15.96 0.61 15.70
C VAL A 300 15.63 -0.73 16.36
N GLU A 301 14.52 -0.79 17.10
CA GLU A 301 14.05 -1.99 17.79
C GLU A 301 13.59 -3.08 16.82
N CYS A 302 12.92 -2.71 15.73
CA CYS A 302 12.44 -3.66 14.74
C CYS A 302 13.42 -3.97 13.59
N GLY A 303 14.66 -3.48 13.67
CA GLY A 303 15.70 -3.78 12.68
C GLY A 303 15.46 -3.17 11.30
N ARG A 304 14.75 -2.04 11.22
CA ARG A 304 14.43 -1.31 9.99
C ARG A 304 15.17 0.01 9.85
N LEU A 305 16.30 0.14 10.55
CA LEU A 305 17.15 1.33 10.50
C LEU A 305 17.66 1.66 9.10
N PHE A 306 17.90 0.66 8.25
CA PHE A 306 18.32 0.84 6.85
C PHE A 306 17.30 1.56 5.97
N ARG A 307 16.07 1.77 6.47
CA ARG A 307 15.01 2.53 5.80
C ARG A 307 14.87 3.96 6.33
N VAL A 308 15.75 4.38 7.24
CA VAL A 308 15.77 5.73 7.82
C VAL A 308 16.96 6.49 7.24
N ASP A 309 16.70 7.67 6.69
CA ASP A 309 17.73 8.57 6.22
C ASP A 309 18.01 9.63 7.30
N PHE A 310 19.16 9.48 7.99
CA PHE A 310 19.59 10.43 9.04
C PHE A 310 20.23 11.70 8.49
N SER A 311 20.51 11.78 7.18
CA SER A 311 21.12 12.97 6.57
C SER A 311 20.17 14.16 6.48
N LYS A 312 18.86 13.90 6.49
CA LYS A 312 17.79 14.91 6.44
C LYS A 312 17.13 15.11 7.81
N ASP A 313 16.32 16.15 7.93
CA ASP A 313 15.51 16.39 9.13
C ASP A 313 14.09 15.83 8.97
N PHE A 314 13.62 15.13 10.01
CA PHE A 314 12.28 14.55 10.05
C PHE A 314 11.80 14.38 11.50
N ILE A 315 10.50 14.18 11.68
CA ILE A 315 9.91 14.00 13.01
C ILE A 315 10.43 12.73 13.67
N GLY A 316 11.06 12.87 14.83
CA GLY A 316 11.58 11.73 15.61
C GLY A 316 13.05 11.41 15.36
N LYS A 317 13.73 12.09 14.43
CA LYS A 317 15.18 11.93 14.16
C LYS A 317 16.03 11.87 15.41
N LYS A 318 15.97 12.92 16.24
CA LYS A 318 16.76 13.03 17.48
C LYS A 318 16.58 11.81 18.40
N ALA A 319 15.34 11.35 18.59
CA ALA A 319 15.06 10.19 19.44
C ALA A 319 15.62 8.89 18.87
N LEU A 320 15.67 8.75 17.54
CA LEU A 320 16.28 7.60 16.88
C LEU A 320 17.81 7.65 16.94
N GLU A 321 18.43 8.81 16.75
CA GLU A 321 19.88 9.00 16.90
C GLU A 321 20.34 8.63 18.33
N GLU A 322 19.66 9.17 19.35
CA GLU A 322 19.92 8.84 20.76
C GLU A 322 19.74 7.33 21.04
N GLN A 323 18.76 6.69 20.41
CA GLN A 323 18.54 5.25 20.58
C GLN A 323 19.58 4.39 19.86
N VAL A 324 20.11 4.84 18.71
CA VAL A 324 21.21 4.17 18.02
C VAL A 324 22.47 4.18 18.90
N GLU A 325 22.79 5.32 19.53
CA GLU A 325 23.94 5.44 20.41
C GLU A 325 23.80 4.60 21.69
N ARG A 326 22.63 4.63 22.32
CA ARG A 326 22.37 3.91 23.58
C ARG A 326 22.16 2.40 23.38
N GLY A 327 21.76 1.98 22.19
CA GLY A 327 21.28 0.63 21.92
C GLY A 327 19.83 0.39 22.35
N VAL A 328 19.37 -0.85 22.22
CA VAL A 328 17.96 -1.24 22.44
C VAL A 328 17.80 -2.18 23.63
N SER A 329 16.76 -1.95 24.43
CA SER A 329 16.30 -2.85 25.49
C SER A 329 15.24 -3.85 25.00
N LYS A 330 14.80 -3.71 23.76
CA LYS A 330 13.75 -4.49 23.10
C LYS A 330 14.13 -4.72 21.64
N ARG A 331 14.04 -5.95 21.15
CA ARG A 331 14.46 -6.31 19.78
C ARG A 331 13.45 -7.24 19.12
N PHE A 332 13.11 -6.93 17.87
CA PHE A 332 12.28 -7.79 17.05
C PHE A 332 13.06 -9.03 16.59
N VAL A 333 12.46 -10.20 16.72
CA VAL A 333 13.08 -11.50 16.45
C VAL A 333 12.11 -12.42 15.72
N GLN A 334 12.65 -13.38 14.99
CA GLN A 334 11.96 -14.53 14.45
C GLN A 334 12.36 -15.78 15.25
N LEU A 335 11.40 -16.67 15.48
CA LEU A 335 11.54 -17.89 16.25
C LEU A 335 11.06 -19.05 15.36
N LEU A 336 11.96 -19.98 15.05
CA LEU A 336 11.64 -21.21 14.33
C LEU A 336 11.47 -22.33 15.35
N ILE A 337 10.26 -22.87 15.46
CA ILE A 337 9.92 -23.84 16.49
C ILE A 337 10.35 -25.24 16.06
N ASP A 338 11.15 -25.89 16.90
CA ASP A 338 11.63 -27.24 16.68
C ASP A 338 10.76 -28.25 17.45
N GLY A 339 10.42 -29.38 16.81
CA GLY A 339 9.67 -30.46 17.46
C GLY A 339 8.18 -30.22 17.72
N HIS A 340 7.57 -29.20 17.08
CA HIS A 340 6.12 -28.98 17.10
C HIS A 340 5.42 -29.92 16.10
N ASP A 341 4.41 -30.66 16.57
CA ASP A 341 3.57 -31.49 15.70
C ASP A 341 2.32 -30.71 15.26
N LYS A 342 2.22 -30.42 13.97
CA LYS A 342 1.11 -29.66 13.39
C LYS A 342 -0.28 -30.30 13.57
N GLU A 343 -0.37 -31.61 13.80
CA GLU A 343 -1.64 -32.34 13.93
C GLU A 343 -2.08 -32.48 15.39
N THR A 344 -1.14 -32.52 16.34
CA THR A 344 -1.44 -32.86 17.73
C THR A 344 -1.12 -31.74 18.73
N ASP A 345 -0.26 -30.80 18.37
CA ASP A 345 0.08 -29.67 19.23
C ASP A 345 -0.75 -28.41 18.94
N PRO A 346 -1.01 -27.58 19.96
CA PRO A 346 -1.69 -26.31 19.79
C PRO A 346 -0.88 -25.40 18.85
N TRP A 347 -1.57 -24.73 17.94
CA TRP A 347 -0.94 -23.78 17.01
C TRP A 347 -0.77 -22.41 17.66
N PRO A 348 0.41 -21.77 17.54
CA PRO A 348 0.59 -20.40 17.97
C PRO A 348 -0.20 -19.43 17.08
N GLN A 349 -0.65 -18.32 17.65
CA GLN A 349 -1.41 -17.26 16.98
C GLN A 349 -0.76 -15.87 17.11
N GLY A 350 0.12 -15.70 18.11
CA GLY A 350 0.64 -14.42 18.58
C GLY A 350 0.23 -14.17 20.03
N GLY A 351 1.13 -13.58 20.82
CA GLY A 351 0.97 -13.36 22.26
C GLY A 351 1.56 -14.46 23.14
N GLU A 352 2.17 -15.48 22.55
CA GLU A 352 2.88 -16.54 23.26
C GLU A 352 4.10 -15.99 24.01
N THR A 353 4.40 -16.58 25.18
CA THR A 353 5.53 -16.15 25.99
C THR A 353 6.83 -16.72 25.44
N ILE A 354 7.79 -15.84 25.20
CA ILE A 354 9.17 -16.20 24.84
C ILE A 354 9.95 -16.37 26.13
N LEU A 355 10.56 -17.53 26.30
CA LEU A 355 11.36 -17.90 27.45
C LEU A 355 12.83 -18.00 27.05
N LYS A 356 13.72 -17.50 27.90
CA LYS A 356 15.16 -17.74 27.83
C LYS A 356 15.62 -18.38 29.13
N ASP A 357 16.21 -19.56 29.05
CA ASP A 357 16.67 -20.33 30.21
C ASP A 357 15.56 -20.48 31.28
N GLY A 358 14.32 -20.72 30.82
CA GLY A 358 13.12 -20.86 31.64
C GLY A 358 12.50 -19.56 32.18
N ARG A 359 13.07 -18.39 31.88
CA ARG A 359 12.56 -17.08 32.32
C ARG A 359 11.87 -16.32 31.18
N PRO A 360 10.71 -15.67 31.42
CA PRO A 360 10.07 -14.81 30.43
C PRO A 360 10.97 -13.65 30.00
N VAL A 361 11.19 -13.53 28.70
CA VAL A 361 11.97 -12.45 28.09
C VAL A 361 11.20 -11.71 27.02
N GLY A 362 9.94 -12.05 26.73
CA GLY A 362 9.22 -11.38 25.66
C GLY A 362 7.92 -12.06 25.27
N LEU A 363 7.31 -11.53 24.22
CA LEU A 363 6.07 -12.04 23.65
C LEU A 363 6.18 -12.09 22.13
N THR A 364 5.57 -13.12 21.54
CA THR A 364 5.30 -13.13 20.09
C THR A 364 4.22 -12.10 19.78
N THR A 365 4.28 -11.52 18.58
CA THR A 365 3.25 -10.62 18.03
C THR A 365 2.46 -11.31 16.93
N SER A 366 3.06 -12.27 16.23
CA SER A 366 2.43 -13.00 15.14
C SER A 366 3.05 -14.37 14.96
N ALA A 367 2.26 -15.32 14.48
CA ALA A 367 2.68 -16.70 14.28
C ALA A 367 2.01 -17.33 13.07
N ALA A 368 2.74 -18.15 12.32
CA ALA A 368 2.25 -18.87 11.15
C ALA A 368 3.11 -20.11 10.88
N TYR A 369 2.56 -21.07 10.14
CA TYR A 369 3.38 -22.15 9.59
C TYR A 369 4.16 -21.63 8.37
N GLY A 370 5.49 -21.75 8.41
CA GLY A 370 6.36 -21.43 7.29
C GLY A 370 6.50 -22.65 6.39
N PHE A 371 5.81 -22.65 5.25
CA PHE A 371 5.80 -23.81 4.35
C PHE A 371 7.15 -24.03 3.66
N THR A 372 7.94 -22.97 3.45
CA THR A 372 9.30 -23.06 2.92
C THR A 372 10.27 -23.56 4.00
N LEU A 373 10.06 -23.13 5.25
CA LEU A 373 10.89 -23.48 6.41
C LEU A 373 10.50 -24.82 7.07
N GLY A 374 9.32 -25.37 6.74
CA GLY A 374 8.83 -26.66 7.23
C GLY A 374 8.51 -26.70 8.73
N CYS A 375 8.29 -25.55 9.36
CA CYS A 375 8.04 -25.45 10.81
C CYS A 375 7.11 -24.30 11.18
N GLN A 376 6.63 -24.29 12.42
CA GLN A 376 5.95 -23.10 12.96
C GLN A 376 6.97 -21.97 13.12
N VAL A 377 6.57 -20.78 12.67
CA VAL A 377 7.35 -19.56 12.70
C VAL A 377 6.60 -18.52 13.52
N CYS A 378 7.23 -18.03 14.58
CA CYS A 378 6.73 -16.90 15.33
C CYS A 378 7.65 -15.70 15.12
N ILE A 379 7.08 -14.50 15.18
CA ILE A 379 7.83 -13.25 15.24
C ILE A 379 7.32 -12.44 16.43
N GLY A 380 8.18 -11.61 17.01
CA GLY A 380 7.84 -10.85 18.19
C GLY A 380 9.03 -10.13 18.78
N PHE A 381 8.95 -9.80 20.06
CA PHE A 381 9.98 -9.02 20.74
C PHE A 381 10.54 -9.76 21.94
N VAL A 382 11.87 -9.77 22.04
CA VAL A 382 12.57 -10.05 23.29
C VAL A 382 13.00 -8.75 23.94
N GLU A 383 13.00 -8.72 25.25
CA GLU A 383 13.32 -7.59 26.10
C GLU A 383 14.37 -7.98 27.15
N ASN A 384 15.33 -7.08 27.35
CA ASN A 384 16.28 -7.13 28.45
C ASN A 384 16.56 -5.69 28.88
N LYS A 385 15.96 -5.28 30.00
CA LYS A 385 16.06 -3.91 30.51
C LYS A 385 17.33 -3.64 31.31
N GLU A 386 18.01 -4.67 31.80
CA GLU A 386 19.22 -4.52 32.62
C GLU A 386 20.45 -4.30 31.74
N PHE A 387 20.64 -5.15 30.72
CA PHE A 387 21.86 -5.15 29.91
C PHE A 387 21.62 -4.82 28.42
N GLY A 388 20.36 -4.58 28.03
CA GLY A 388 19.98 -4.44 26.63
C GLY A 388 19.92 -5.78 25.90
N VAL A 389 19.47 -5.74 24.64
CA VAL A 389 19.42 -6.91 23.77
C VAL A 389 20.60 -6.86 22.81
N SER A 390 21.74 -7.40 23.26
CA SER A 390 22.96 -7.54 22.46
C SER A 390 22.93 -8.79 21.57
N THR A 391 23.90 -8.90 20.65
CA THR A 391 24.11 -10.13 19.87
C THR A 391 24.35 -11.33 20.78
N ASP A 392 25.13 -11.17 21.85
CA ASP A 392 25.41 -12.24 22.82
C ASP A 392 24.17 -12.68 23.59
N PHE A 393 23.28 -11.75 23.92
CA PHE A 393 21.99 -12.08 24.54
C PHE A 393 21.17 -13.00 23.62
N VAL A 394 21.21 -12.72 22.31
CA VAL A 394 20.48 -13.47 21.29
C VAL A 394 21.11 -14.84 21.02
N SER A 395 22.44 -14.94 20.98
CA SER A 395 23.15 -16.16 20.58
C SER A 395 23.44 -17.15 21.71
N SER A 396 23.06 -16.84 22.96
CA SER A 396 23.38 -17.65 24.14
C SER A 396 22.13 -18.19 24.84
N GLY A 397 22.28 -19.30 25.55
CA GLY A 397 21.20 -19.94 26.32
C GLY A 397 20.15 -20.65 25.47
N GLN A 398 19.18 -21.24 26.13
CA GLN A 398 18.07 -21.95 25.49
C GLN A 398 16.87 -21.03 25.33
N ILE A 399 16.35 -20.93 24.10
CA ILE A 399 15.13 -20.20 23.80
C ILE A 399 13.99 -21.20 23.63
N GLU A 400 12.88 -20.93 24.31
CA GLU A 400 11.65 -21.70 24.22
C GLU A 400 10.45 -20.77 24.01
N ILE A 401 9.37 -21.31 23.47
CA ILE A 401 8.08 -20.64 23.38
C ILE A 401 7.03 -21.47 24.13
N ASP A 402 6.25 -20.79 24.98
CA ASP A 402 5.11 -21.39 25.66
C ASP A 402 3.85 -21.23 24.82
N ILE A 403 3.35 -22.34 24.27
CA ILE A 403 2.14 -22.41 23.47
C ILE A 403 1.09 -23.19 24.27
N ALA A 404 0.11 -22.47 24.79
CA ALA A 404 -0.99 -23.03 25.58
C ALA A 404 -0.52 -23.97 26.73
N GLY A 405 0.57 -23.62 27.41
CA GLY A 405 1.14 -24.36 28.54
C GLY A 405 2.15 -25.45 28.15
N LYS A 406 2.38 -25.68 26.85
CA LYS A 406 3.44 -26.57 26.36
C LYS A 406 4.64 -25.74 25.89
N ARG A 407 5.85 -26.16 26.27
CA ARG A 407 7.09 -25.49 25.89
C ARG A 407 7.73 -26.18 24.71
N PHE A 408 8.12 -25.39 23.73
CA PHE A 408 8.82 -25.87 22.54
C PHE A 408 10.15 -25.15 22.41
N PRO A 409 11.27 -25.86 22.19
CA PRO A 409 12.53 -25.22 21.85
C PRO A 409 12.41 -24.50 20.51
N CYS A 410 13.11 -23.39 20.34
CA CYS A 410 13.14 -22.68 19.07
C CYS A 410 14.49 -22.03 18.78
N ARG A 411 14.78 -21.87 17.49
CA ARG A 411 15.93 -21.11 16.99
C ARG A 411 15.53 -19.66 16.79
N LEU A 412 16.32 -18.74 17.35
CA LEU A 412 16.08 -17.30 17.28
C LEU A 412 16.93 -16.67 16.18
N ASN A 413 16.29 -15.90 15.30
CA ASN A 413 16.94 -15.07 14.28
C ASN A 413 16.61 -13.58 14.50
N ILE A 414 17.61 -12.71 14.33
CA ILE A 414 17.44 -11.24 14.32
C ILE A 414 17.38 -10.65 12.91
N HIS A 415 17.52 -11.50 11.91
CA HIS A 415 17.46 -11.17 10.49
C HIS A 415 16.58 -12.20 9.78
N SER A 416 16.05 -11.82 8.62
CA SER A 416 15.28 -12.75 7.80
C SER A 416 16.20 -13.89 7.34
N PRO A 417 15.75 -15.16 7.39
CA PRO A 417 16.52 -16.27 6.88
C PRO A 417 16.71 -16.11 5.36
N THR A 418 17.83 -16.62 4.84
CA THR A 418 18.02 -16.68 3.39
C THR A 418 17.10 -17.75 2.83
N LEU A 419 15.93 -17.34 2.36
CA LEU A 419 14.98 -18.21 1.68
C LEU A 419 15.39 -18.32 0.21
N PRO A 420 15.32 -19.52 -0.40
CA PRO A 420 15.60 -19.67 -1.82
C PRO A 420 14.62 -18.82 -2.62
N MET A 421 15.10 -17.71 -3.19
CA MET A 421 14.35 -16.98 -4.21
C MET A 421 14.49 -17.76 -5.51
N ILE A 422 13.39 -18.30 -6.03
CA ILE A 422 13.35 -18.76 -7.41
C ILE A 422 13.62 -17.53 -8.26
N SER A 423 14.67 -17.59 -9.10
CA SER A 423 15.08 -16.46 -9.94
C SER A 423 13.87 -15.87 -10.66
N SER A 424 13.66 -14.56 -10.47
CA SER A 424 12.53 -13.84 -11.08
C SER A 424 12.57 -13.87 -12.62
N GLU A 425 13.74 -14.14 -13.21
CA GLU A 425 13.93 -14.11 -14.67
C GLU A 425 13.64 -15.44 -15.36
N HIS A 426 13.76 -16.58 -14.64
CA HIS A 426 13.59 -17.92 -15.21
C HIS A 426 12.90 -18.87 -14.22
N PRO A 427 11.56 -18.98 -14.24
CA PRO A 427 10.80 -19.81 -13.30
C PRO A 427 10.71 -21.28 -13.72
N LEU A 428 11.63 -21.79 -14.54
CA LEU A 428 11.70 -23.20 -14.97
C LEU A 428 11.78 -24.22 -13.81
N HIS A 429 11.95 -23.73 -12.57
CA HIS A 429 12.00 -24.53 -11.35
C HIS A 429 10.81 -24.33 -10.40
N TYR A 430 9.82 -23.51 -10.75
CA TYR A 430 8.63 -23.37 -9.90
C TYR A 430 7.75 -24.62 -9.99
N ARG A 431 7.63 -25.33 -8.86
CA ARG A 431 6.58 -26.33 -8.65
C ARG A 431 5.58 -25.71 -7.69
N PRO A 432 4.31 -25.55 -8.08
CA PRO A 432 3.27 -25.19 -7.12
C PRO A 432 3.30 -26.21 -5.98
N THR A 433 3.37 -25.75 -4.73
CA THR A 433 3.02 -26.61 -3.60
C THR A 433 1.55 -26.97 -3.76
N GLN A 434 1.28 -28.24 -4.06
CA GLN A 434 -0.08 -28.79 -4.13
C GLN A 434 -0.73 -28.85 -2.76
#